data_AF-A0A2X3IKU6-F1
#
_entry.id   AF-A0A2X3IKU6-F1
#
_cell.length_a   1.000
_cell.length_b   1.000
_cell.length_c   1.000
_cell.angle_alpha   90.00
_cell.angle_beta   90.00
_cell.angle_gamma   90.00
#
_symmetry.space_group_name_H-M   'P 1'
#
loop_
_entity.id
_entity.type
_entity.pdbx_description
1 polymer ?
#
loop_
_entity_poly.entity_id
_entity_poly.type
_entity_poly.pdbx_seq_one_letter_code
_entity_poly.pdbx_strand_id
1 'polypeptide(L)'
;MYLGRRMTLALQVGIQKLSEPTTEGIADIIGNIQADISGIEHSADYGTEHITTGIDMSLETIQSIISGDIWKHKTELGMATIDSAFGGFNNTDFIVVGGRPGMGKTMFSTTVTETVGLKNKKAGAVLQSRNASGTNLGAKSLSTGRG
;
A
#
# COMPACT_ATOMS: atom_id res chain seq x y z
N MET A 1 6.21 5.38 27.85
CA MET A 1 5.72 6.69 28.32
C MET A 1 5.86 7.85 27.31
N TYR A 2 6.62 7.72 26.20
CA TYR A 2 6.82 8.82 25.24
C TYR A 2 5.69 9.01 24.22
N LEU A 3 5.00 7.93 23.84
CA LEU A 3 3.96 7.97 22.80
C LEU A 3 2.73 8.78 23.21
N GLY A 4 2.21 8.52 24.42
CA GLY A 4 1.03 9.24 24.95
C GLY A 4 1.23 10.75 25.00
N ARG A 5 2.40 11.22 25.46
CA ARG A 5 2.73 12.66 25.49
C ARG A 5 2.80 13.28 24.08
N ARG A 6 3.39 12.57 23.12
CA ARG A 6 3.46 13.04 21.71
C ARG A 6 2.07 13.13 21.10
N MET A 7 1.21 12.15 21.35
CA MET A 7 -0.17 12.13 20.88
C MET A 7 -0.99 13.28 21.47
N THR A 8 -0.84 13.54 22.78
CA THR A 8 -1.49 14.68 23.44
C THR A 8 -1.04 16.01 22.82
N LEU A 9 0.25 16.19 22.53
CA LEU A 9 0.75 17.41 21.89
C LEU A 9 0.22 17.59 20.46
N ALA A 10 0.18 16.53 19.65
CA ALA A 10 -0.36 16.60 18.30
C ALA A 10 -1.85 17.00 18.30
N LEU A 11 -2.64 16.41 19.21
CA LEU A 11 -4.05 16.77 19.38
C LEU A 11 -4.23 18.21 19.87
N GLN A 12 -3.40 18.66 20.83
CA GLN A 12 -3.45 20.03 21.34
C GLN A 12 -3.17 21.05 20.22
N VAL A 13 -2.16 20.80 19.39
CA VAL A 13 -1.82 21.63 18.23
C VAL A 13 -2.94 21.60 17.19
N GLY A 14 -3.54 20.45 16.94
CA GLY A 14 -4.68 20.30 16.03
C GLY A 14 -5.91 21.11 16.49
N ILE A 15 -6.26 21.02 17.78
CA ILE A 15 -7.37 21.80 18.37
C ILE A 15 -7.09 23.30 18.25
N GLN A 16 -5.85 23.74 18.47
CA GLN A 16 -5.47 25.15 18.33
C GLN A 16 -5.65 25.64 16.90
N LYS A 17 -5.19 24.89 15.91
CA LYS A 17 -5.35 25.22 14.47
C LYS A 17 -6.82 25.27 14.03
N LEU A 18 -7.69 24.47 14.65
CA LEU A 18 -9.14 24.50 14.41
C LEU A 18 -9.84 25.68 15.09
N SER A 19 -9.26 26.21 16.16
CA SER A 19 -9.84 27.30 16.94
C SER A 19 -9.42 28.69 16.44
N GLU A 20 -8.34 28.79 15.67
CA GLU A 20 -7.88 30.06 15.11
C GLU A 20 -8.67 30.44 13.86
N PRO A 21 -9.00 31.72 13.65
CA PRO A 21 -9.60 32.17 12.39
C PRO A 21 -8.55 32.08 11.29
N THR A 22 -8.58 30.97 10.54
CA THR A 22 -7.62 30.71 9.45
C THR A 22 -8.25 30.95 8.08
N THR A 23 -7.42 31.22 7.08
CA THR A 23 -7.80 31.24 5.66
C THR A 23 -7.71 29.85 5.02
N GLU A 24 -7.21 28.86 5.74
CA GLU A 24 -7.09 27.48 5.26
C GLU A 24 -8.44 26.78 5.32
N GLY A 25 -8.71 25.93 4.33
CA GLY A 25 -9.91 25.11 4.34
C GLY A 25 -9.86 24.14 5.53
N ILE A 26 -10.99 23.99 6.24
CA ILE A 26 -11.11 23.03 7.37
C ILE A 26 -10.65 21.62 6.97
N ALA A 27 -10.84 21.22 5.71
CA ALA A 27 -10.38 19.95 5.17
C ALA A 27 -8.84 19.79 5.18
N ASP A 28 -8.10 20.87 4.90
CA ASP A 28 -6.63 20.85 4.88
C ASP A 28 -6.07 20.75 6.31
N ILE A 29 -6.70 21.46 7.25
CA ILE A 29 -6.36 21.39 8.68
C ILE A 29 -6.55 19.97 9.21
N ILE A 30 -7.67 19.32 8.87
CA ILE A 30 -7.95 17.93 9.23
C ILE A 30 -6.91 16.99 8.60
N GLY A 31 -6.56 17.19 7.32
CA GLY A 31 -5.54 16.39 6.64
C GLY A 31 -4.17 16.49 7.31
N ASN A 32 -3.78 17.69 7.73
CA ASN A 32 -2.52 17.92 8.45
C ASN A 32 -2.50 17.23 9.83
N ILE A 33 -3.60 17.30 10.59
CA ILE A 33 -3.72 16.61 11.88
C ILE A 33 -3.60 15.09 11.69
N GLN A 34 -4.24 14.54 10.65
CA GLN A 34 -4.19 13.11 10.36
C GLN A 34 -2.76 12.66 9.98
N ALA A 35 -2.03 13.47 9.21
CA ALA A 35 -0.64 13.20 8.86
C ALA A 35 0.27 13.19 10.10
N ASP A 36 0.11 14.16 11.02
CA ASP A 36 0.89 14.24 12.25
C ASP A 36 0.67 13.02 13.16
N ILE A 37 -0.58 12.56 13.30
CA ILE A 37 -0.93 11.37 14.10
C ILE A 37 -0.36 10.10 13.45
N SER A 38 -0.55 9.94 12.14
CA SER A 38 -0.04 8.77 11.39
C SER A 38 1.49 8.66 11.47
N GLY A 39 2.19 9.80 11.42
CA GLY A 39 3.63 9.86 11.62
C GLY A 39 4.07 9.44 13.03
N ILE A 40 3.28 9.73 14.07
CA ILE A 40 3.56 9.30 15.45
C ILE A 40 3.38 7.79 15.60
N GLU A 41 2.37 7.20 14.95
CA GLU A 41 2.15 5.75 14.93
C GLU A 41 3.34 5.02 14.26
N HIS A 42 3.83 5.54 13.14
CA HIS A 42 4.95 4.91 12.40
C HIS A 42 6.33 5.20 13.02
N SER A 43 6.49 6.28 13.79
CA SER A 43 7.76 6.63 14.45
C SER A 43 8.20 5.62 15.53
N ALA A 44 7.32 4.73 15.97
CA ALA A 44 7.65 3.69 16.96
C ALA A 44 8.46 2.53 16.35
N ASP A 45 8.48 2.40 15.02
CA ASP A 45 8.98 1.22 14.31
C ASP A 45 10.36 1.41 13.64
N TYR A 46 10.81 2.65 13.47
CA TYR A 46 12.09 2.96 12.79
C TYR A 46 13.26 3.16 13.78
N GLY A 47 13.49 2.19 14.66
CA GLY A 47 14.69 2.11 15.50
C GLY A 47 15.85 1.35 14.81
N THR A 48 17.04 1.36 15.42
CA THR A 48 18.10 0.41 15.06
C THR A 48 17.68 -0.99 15.54
N GLU A 49 17.21 -1.83 14.64
CA GLU A 49 17.02 -3.25 14.87
C GLU A 49 18.37 -3.92 15.17
N HIS A 50 18.40 -4.81 16.18
CA HIS A 50 19.60 -5.57 16.47
C HIS A 50 19.82 -6.60 15.34
N ILE A 51 21.08 -6.83 14.93
CA ILE A 51 21.39 -7.73 13.80
C ILE A 51 20.80 -9.14 13.99
N THR A 52 20.60 -9.58 15.23
CA THR A 52 19.96 -10.88 15.53
C THR A 52 18.50 -10.92 15.09
N THR A 53 17.75 -9.83 15.21
CA THR A 53 16.37 -9.76 14.67
C THR A 53 16.38 -9.92 13.15
N GLY A 54 17.35 -9.30 12.48
CA GLY A 54 17.53 -9.45 11.03
C GLY A 54 17.89 -10.88 10.61
N ILE A 55 18.69 -11.58 11.42
CA ILE A 55 19.03 -12.99 11.21
C ILE A 55 17.80 -13.89 11.38
N ASP A 56 17.00 -13.66 12.43
CA ASP A 56 15.79 -14.44 12.69
C ASP A 56 14.75 -14.26 11.56
N MET A 57 14.52 -13.02 11.11
CA MET A 57 13.65 -12.74 9.95
C MET A 57 14.14 -13.41 8.66
N SER A 58 15.46 -13.44 8.45
CA SER A 58 16.05 -14.10 7.28
C SER A 58 15.90 -15.62 7.35
N LEU A 59 16.08 -16.21 8.53
CA LEU A 59 15.87 -17.64 8.78
C LEU A 59 14.41 -18.05 8.59
N GLU A 60 13.47 -17.24 9.06
CA GLU A 60 12.03 -17.46 8.86
C GLU A 60 11.66 -17.42 7.36
N THR A 61 12.23 -16.47 6.62
CA THR A 61 12.05 -16.39 5.17
C THR A 61 12.58 -17.64 4.47
N ILE A 62 13.79 -18.12 4.83
CA ILE A 62 14.38 -19.34 4.27
C ILE A 62 13.54 -20.58 4.64
N GLN A 63 13.08 -20.69 5.89
CA GLN A 63 12.20 -21.79 6.31
C GLN A 63 10.88 -21.78 5.55
N SER A 64 10.31 -20.61 5.28
CA SER A 64 9.11 -20.45 4.45
C SER A 64 9.35 -20.90 3.00
N ILE A 65 10.57 -20.71 2.49
CA ILE A 65 10.97 -21.21 1.16
C ILE A 65 11.06 -22.73 1.14
N ILE A 66 11.72 -23.32 2.14
CA ILE A 66 11.92 -24.77 2.23
C ILE A 66 10.59 -25.51 2.46
N SER A 67 9.71 -24.95 3.29
CA SER A 67 8.40 -25.54 3.63
C SER A 67 7.36 -25.41 2.52
N GLY A 68 7.66 -24.68 1.42
CA GLY A 68 6.72 -24.44 0.33
C GLY A 68 5.65 -23.39 0.64
N ASP A 69 5.73 -22.74 1.80
CA ASP A 69 4.80 -21.71 2.27
C ASP A 69 5.21 -20.29 1.79
N ILE A 70 5.98 -20.23 0.69
CA ILE A 70 6.53 -19.02 0.05
C ILE A 70 5.44 -17.97 -0.21
N TRP A 71 4.23 -18.44 -0.51
CA TRP A 71 3.05 -17.61 -0.82
C TRP A 71 2.61 -16.71 0.34
N LYS A 72 3.06 -16.96 1.58
CA LYS A 72 2.84 -16.03 2.70
C LYS A 72 3.60 -14.72 2.51
N HIS A 73 4.78 -14.79 1.89
CA HIS A 73 5.70 -13.66 1.72
C HIS A 73 5.68 -13.07 0.30
N LYS A 74 5.16 -13.82 -0.68
CA LYS A 74 5.08 -13.40 -2.06
C LYS A 74 3.64 -13.16 -2.52
N THR A 75 3.47 -12.17 -3.38
CA THR A 75 2.21 -11.84 -4.04
C THR A 75 2.31 -12.22 -5.52
N GLU A 76 1.38 -13.06 -5.96
CA GLU A 76 1.18 -13.36 -7.39
C GLU A 76 0.28 -12.31 -8.02
N LEU A 77 0.59 -11.94 -9.26
CA LEU A 77 -0.29 -11.08 -10.07
C LEU A 77 -1.39 -11.91 -10.76
N GLY A 78 -1.29 -13.24 -10.69
CA GLY A 78 -2.23 -14.20 -11.26
C GLY A 78 -2.12 -14.35 -12.77
N MET A 79 -0.94 -14.06 -13.31
CA MET A 79 -0.55 -14.26 -14.69
C MET A 79 0.61 -15.25 -14.71
N ALA A 80 0.33 -16.53 -15.00
CA ALA A 80 1.29 -17.63 -14.84
C ALA A 80 2.66 -17.39 -15.53
N THR A 81 2.67 -16.72 -16.68
CA THR A 81 3.91 -16.37 -17.41
C THR A 81 4.73 -15.30 -16.70
N ILE A 82 4.08 -14.30 -16.10
CA ILE A 82 4.76 -13.25 -15.34
C ILE A 82 5.18 -13.80 -13.97
N ASP A 83 4.29 -14.50 -13.29
CA ASP A 83 4.57 -15.05 -11.96
C ASP A 83 5.72 -16.07 -12.01
N SER A 84 5.83 -16.88 -13.07
CA SER A 84 6.97 -17.78 -13.28
C SER A 84 8.26 -17.06 -13.67
N ALA A 85 8.19 -16.01 -14.50
CA ALA A 85 9.35 -15.24 -14.92
C ALA A 85 9.98 -14.44 -13.76
N PHE A 86 9.15 -13.88 -12.88
CA PHE A 86 9.59 -13.07 -11.73
C PHE A 86 9.64 -13.86 -10.42
N GLY A 87 9.11 -15.08 -10.38
CA GLY A 87 9.09 -15.94 -9.20
C GLY A 87 8.20 -15.42 -8.06
N GLY A 88 7.20 -14.59 -8.38
CA GLY A 88 6.35 -13.85 -7.44
C GLY A 88 7.00 -12.59 -6.87
N PHE A 89 6.19 -11.57 -6.57
CA PHE A 89 6.64 -10.26 -6.08
C PHE A 89 6.67 -10.22 -4.56
N ASN A 90 7.67 -9.56 -3.96
CA ASN A 90 7.70 -9.35 -2.52
C ASN A 90 6.74 -8.21 -2.15
N ASN A 91 6.19 -8.25 -0.92
CA ASN A 91 5.26 -7.20 -0.45
C ASN A 91 5.90 -5.80 -0.34
N THR A 92 7.23 -5.72 -0.37
CA THR A 92 8.02 -4.47 -0.32
C THR A 92 8.45 -3.96 -1.69
N ASP A 93 8.17 -4.70 -2.77
CA ASP A 93 8.63 -4.33 -4.10
C ASP A 93 7.84 -3.13 -4.65
N PHE A 94 8.56 -2.17 -5.25
CA PHE A 94 7.96 -1.07 -5.99
C PHE A 94 8.00 -1.35 -7.49
N ILE A 95 6.82 -1.61 -8.08
CA ILE A 95 6.68 -2.03 -9.48
C ILE A 95 6.20 -0.86 -10.35
N VAL A 96 6.92 -0.59 -11.45
CA VAL A 96 6.56 0.46 -12.42
C VAL A 96 6.07 -0.16 -13.73
N VAL A 97 4.87 0.23 -14.17
CA VAL A 97 4.29 -0.21 -15.46
C VAL A 97 4.44 0.89 -16.49
N GLY A 98 5.37 0.71 -17.43
CA GLY A 98 5.63 1.64 -18.54
C GLY A 98 5.04 1.17 -19.88
N GLY A 99 4.56 2.10 -20.70
CA GLY A 99 4.11 1.79 -22.06
C GLY A 99 3.60 3.01 -22.84
N ARG A 100 3.73 2.99 -24.17
CA ARG A 100 3.23 4.05 -25.08
C ARG A 100 1.71 4.30 -24.84
N PRO A 101 1.19 5.52 -25.05
CA PRO A 101 -0.25 5.76 -25.03
C PRO A 101 -1.00 4.74 -25.92
N GLY A 102 -2.08 4.16 -25.38
CA GLY A 102 -2.85 3.10 -26.06
C GLY A 102 -2.40 1.66 -25.81
N MET A 103 -1.19 1.41 -25.29
CA MET A 103 -0.63 0.04 -25.11
C MET A 103 -1.20 -0.72 -23.89
N GLY A 104 -2.35 -0.33 -23.37
CA GLY A 104 -3.03 -1.10 -22.32
C GLY A 104 -2.44 -1.02 -20.89
N LYS A 105 -1.47 -0.14 -20.61
CA LYS A 105 -0.88 0.02 -19.24
C LYS A 105 -1.93 0.12 -18.12
N THR A 106 -3.01 0.88 -18.34
CA THR A 106 -4.11 1.02 -17.37
C THR A 106 -4.89 -0.28 -17.20
N MET A 107 -5.16 -1.00 -18.30
CA MET A 107 -5.86 -2.27 -18.28
C MET A 107 -5.04 -3.35 -17.56
N PHE A 108 -3.72 -3.36 -17.80
CA PHE A 108 -2.78 -4.23 -17.08
C PHE A 108 -2.81 -3.94 -15.58
N SER A 109 -2.62 -2.68 -15.15
CA SER A 109 -2.66 -2.31 -13.73
C SER A 109 -3.99 -2.66 -13.05
N THR A 110 -5.13 -2.47 -13.74
CA THR A 110 -6.44 -2.84 -13.21
C THR A 110 -6.58 -4.36 -13.06
N THR A 111 -6.18 -5.13 -14.08
CA THR A 111 -6.27 -6.60 -14.07
C THR A 111 -5.43 -7.21 -12.95
N VAL A 112 -4.21 -6.69 -12.78
CA VAL A 112 -3.31 -7.08 -11.69
C VAL A 112 -3.97 -6.80 -10.34
N THR A 113 -4.52 -5.61 -10.15
CA THR A 113 -5.10 -5.25 -8.85
C THR A 113 -6.38 -6.02 -8.54
N GLU A 114 -7.22 -6.26 -9.53
CA GLU A 114 -8.41 -7.11 -9.40
C GLU A 114 -8.03 -8.53 -9.02
N THR A 115 -7.01 -9.08 -9.69
CA THR A 115 -6.55 -10.45 -9.42
C THR A 115 -5.94 -10.57 -8.03
N VAL A 116 -5.11 -9.61 -7.61
CA VAL A 116 -4.52 -9.58 -6.26
C VAL A 116 -5.60 -9.39 -5.20
N GLY A 117 -6.56 -8.48 -5.41
CA GLY A 117 -7.65 -8.22 -4.46
C GLY A 117 -8.59 -9.40 -4.29
N LEU A 118 -8.93 -10.11 -5.37
CA LEU A 118 -9.84 -11.27 -5.34
C LEU A 118 -9.15 -12.54 -4.85
N LYS A 119 -7.92 -12.84 -5.32
CA LYS A 119 -7.23 -14.09 -4.98
C LYS A 119 -6.56 -14.06 -3.62
N ASN A 120 -5.93 -12.94 -3.26
CA ASN A 120 -5.12 -12.88 -2.03
C ASN A 120 -5.89 -12.36 -0.82
N LYS A 121 -7.14 -11.89 -0.98
CA LYS A 121 -7.94 -11.20 0.06
C LYS A 121 -7.18 -10.09 0.79
N LYS A 122 -6.10 -9.59 0.18
CA LYS A 122 -5.29 -8.47 0.67
C LYS A 122 -5.93 -7.20 0.12
N ALA A 123 -6.19 -6.23 1.00
CA ALA A 123 -6.72 -4.93 0.61
C ALA A 123 -5.70 -4.22 -0.29
N GLY A 124 -5.96 -4.17 -1.60
CA GLY A 124 -5.15 -3.42 -2.57
C GLY A 124 -5.85 -2.13 -2.96
N ALA A 125 -5.19 -0.99 -2.77
CA ALA A 125 -5.68 0.30 -3.24
C ALA A 125 -5.13 0.59 -4.64
N VAL A 126 -6.01 0.79 -5.64
CA VAL A 126 -5.61 1.28 -6.96
C VAL A 126 -5.55 2.80 -6.92
N LEU A 127 -4.34 3.36 -6.88
CA LEU A 127 -4.12 4.79 -7.06
C LEU A 127 -3.50 5.02 -8.44
N GLN A 128 -4.33 5.21 -9.47
CA GLN A 128 -3.88 5.64 -10.79
C GLN A 128 -4.18 7.13 -10.98
N SER A 129 -3.20 7.89 -11.47
CA SER A 129 -3.41 9.27 -11.92
C SER A 129 -4.57 9.32 -12.93
N ARG A 130 -5.49 10.25 -12.67
CA ARG A 130 -6.81 10.45 -13.27
C ARG A 130 -6.76 10.69 -14.79
N ASN A 131 -6.53 9.63 -15.57
CA ASN A 131 -6.72 9.60 -17.03
C ASN A 131 -7.94 8.75 -17.45
N ALA A 132 -8.66 8.17 -16.49
CA ALA A 132 -9.95 7.52 -16.71
C ALA A 132 -10.97 8.11 -15.74
N SER A 133 -12.12 8.57 -16.24
CA SER A 133 -13.26 8.93 -15.40
C SER A 133 -13.64 7.73 -14.52
N GLY A 134 -13.91 7.95 -13.23
CA GLY A 134 -14.17 6.89 -12.26
C GLY A 134 -15.32 5.93 -12.64
N THR A 135 -16.21 6.36 -13.54
CA THR A 135 -17.30 5.55 -14.11
C THR A 135 -16.81 4.46 -15.08
N ASN A 136 -15.69 4.66 -15.77
CA ASN A 136 -15.17 3.69 -16.75
C ASN A 136 -14.32 2.57 -16.13
N LEU A 137 -13.86 2.73 -14.88
CA LEU A 137 -13.04 1.74 -14.19
C LEU A 137 -13.89 0.58 -13.66
N GLY A 138 -15.02 0.88 -13.00
CA GLY A 138 -15.98 -0.13 -12.57
C GLY A 138 -16.56 -0.93 -13.73
N ALA A 139 -16.87 -0.26 -14.85
CA ALA A 139 -17.36 -0.92 -16.06
C ALA A 139 -16.31 -1.84 -16.73
N LYS A 140 -15.03 -1.45 -16.74
CA LYS A 140 -13.94 -2.31 -17.25
C LYS A 140 -13.71 -3.54 -16.37
N SER A 141 -13.67 -3.36 -15.05
CA SER A 141 -13.53 -4.48 -14.10
C SER A 141 -14.72 -5.45 -14.20
N LEU A 142 -15.97 -4.94 -14.25
CA LEU A 142 -17.16 -5.78 -14.47
C LEU A 142 -17.17 -6.52 -15.81
N SER A 143 -16.57 -5.96 -16.86
CA SER A 143 -16.51 -6.59 -18.19
C SER A 143 -15.54 -7.76 -18.28
N THR A 144 -14.53 -7.81 -17.39
CA THR A 144 -13.54 -8.91 -17.34
C THR A 144 -14.01 -10.07 -16.46
N GLY A 145 -14.92 -9.83 -15.50
CA GLY A 145 -15.50 -10.87 -14.63
C GLY A 145 -16.62 -11.73 -15.25
N ARG A 146 -16.93 -11.57 -16.54
CA ARG A 146 -17.86 -12.42 -17.31
C ARG A 146 -17.14 -13.05 -18.50
N GLY A 147 -16.31 -14.05 -18.23
CA GLY A 147 -15.66 -14.91 -19.21
C GLY A 147 -15.45 -16.29 -18.61
#